data_AF-A0A838PIQ5-F1
#
_entry.id   AF-A0A838PIQ5-F1
#
_cell.length_a   1.000
_cell.length_b   1.000
_cell.length_c   1.000
_cell.angle_alpha   90.00
_cell.angle_beta   90.00
_cell.angle_gamma   90.00
#
_symmetry.space_group_name_H-M   'P 1'
#
loop_
_entity.id
_entity.type
_entity.pdbx_description
1 polymer ?
#
loop_
_entity_poly.entity_id
_entity_poly.type
_entity_poly.pdbx_seq_one_letter_code
_entity_poly.pdbx_strand_id
1 'polypeptide(L)'
;MVQNRQEATDQSRHDDKSLIVAPVGDGRPLLIFIGLSLILSGAFALFLSINQQFLPHDVQFLGMTAEQLCGINNCRVVHFMFHDRVAFGGALISIGALYMWLAEFPLRLGQAWAWWLFVLSGVSGFGSFLAYLGYGYLDTWHGVGTLLLLPLFIFGLARSRSLLLPPTGLRFLVRPGINVSWDQPMELDEPSCWPRP
;
A
#
# COMPACT_ATOMS: atom_id res chain seq x y z
N MET A 1 -17.26 44.84 26.06
CA MET A 1 -17.68 44.40 24.71
C MET A 1 -16.54 43.93 23.80
N VAL A 2 -15.27 44.30 24.06
CA VAL A 2 -14.12 43.89 23.21
C VAL A 2 -13.60 42.48 23.53
N GLN A 3 -13.68 42.04 24.79
CA GLN A 3 -13.21 40.74 25.26
C GLN A 3 -13.92 39.54 24.60
N ASN A 4 -15.26 39.58 24.50
CA ASN A 4 -16.06 38.52 23.85
C ASN A 4 -15.74 38.30 22.37
N ARG A 5 -15.23 39.33 21.67
CA ARG A 5 -14.88 39.21 20.24
C ARG A 5 -13.55 38.48 20.06
N GLN A 6 -12.64 38.58 21.02
CA GLN A 6 -11.35 37.88 20.99
C GLN A 6 -11.51 36.40 21.35
N GLU A 7 -12.35 36.05 22.32
CA GLU A 7 -12.65 34.65 22.64
C GLU A 7 -13.35 33.92 21.49
N ALA A 8 -14.35 34.56 20.86
CA ALA A 8 -15.05 33.97 19.72
C ALA A 8 -14.15 33.78 18.47
N THR A 9 -13.15 34.65 18.27
CA THR A 9 -12.19 34.51 17.15
C THR A 9 -11.06 33.52 17.44
N ASP A 10 -10.75 33.25 18.70
CA ASP A 10 -9.78 32.22 19.09
C ASP A 10 -10.41 30.82 19.10
N GLN A 11 -11.68 30.69 19.53
CA GLN A 11 -12.44 29.44 19.46
C GLN A 11 -12.71 28.98 18.02
N SER A 12 -13.07 29.90 17.11
CA SER A 12 -13.26 29.53 15.70
C SER A 12 -11.96 29.06 15.03
N ARG A 13 -10.81 29.65 15.43
CA ARG A 13 -9.48 29.30 14.90
C ARG A 13 -8.94 27.96 15.43
N HIS A 14 -9.47 27.49 16.55
CA HIS A 14 -9.14 26.17 17.12
C HIS A 14 -10.01 25.06 16.50
N ASP A 15 -11.28 25.33 16.21
CA ASP A 15 -12.20 24.36 15.58
C ASP A 15 -11.84 24.05 14.12
N ASP A 16 -11.39 25.04 13.34
CA ASP A 16 -10.97 24.85 11.95
C ASP A 16 -9.74 23.93 11.82
N LYS A 17 -8.89 23.89 12.85
CA LYS A 17 -7.74 22.98 12.91
C LYS A 17 -8.15 21.57 13.32
N SER A 18 -9.24 21.41 14.05
CA SER A 18 -9.71 20.11 14.56
C SER A 18 -10.27 19.22 13.45
N LEU A 19 -10.96 19.80 12.45
CA LEU A 19 -11.59 19.05 11.37
C LEU A 19 -10.59 18.45 10.35
N ILE A 20 -9.40 19.04 10.23
CA ILE A 20 -8.33 18.53 9.35
C ILE A 20 -7.33 17.67 10.15
N VAL A 21 -7.22 17.88 11.46
CA VAL A 21 -6.36 17.08 12.35
C VAL A 21 -7.04 15.78 12.78
N ALA A 22 -8.37 15.72 12.88
CA ALA A 22 -9.10 14.50 13.25
C ALA A 22 -8.98 13.35 12.22
N PRO A 23 -8.99 13.58 10.89
CA PRO A 23 -8.78 12.51 9.91
C PRO A 23 -7.30 12.15 9.70
N VAL A 24 -6.34 12.97 10.15
CA VAL A 24 -4.89 12.73 9.95
C VAL A 24 -4.19 12.32 11.25
N GLY A 25 -4.89 12.37 12.39
CA GLY A 25 -4.32 12.20 13.73
C GLY A 25 -3.52 10.91 13.90
N ASP A 26 -4.02 9.82 13.33
CA ASP A 26 -3.50 8.46 13.55
C ASP A 26 -2.58 7.96 12.43
N GLY A 27 -2.36 8.73 11.36
CA GLY A 27 -1.55 8.34 10.19
C GLY A 27 -2.13 7.25 9.29
N ARG A 28 -3.10 6.46 9.78
CA ARG A 28 -3.75 5.37 9.02
C ARG A 28 -4.43 5.85 7.73
N PRO A 29 -5.14 6.99 7.68
CA PRO A 29 -5.80 7.43 6.44
C PRO A 29 -4.81 7.81 5.33
N LEU A 30 -3.58 8.21 5.69
CA LEU A 30 -2.52 8.43 4.72
C LEU A 30 -2.03 7.11 4.11
N LEU A 31 -1.89 6.07 4.92
CA LEU A 31 -1.53 4.73 4.45
C LEU A 31 -2.63 4.11 3.57
N ILE A 32 -3.90 4.34 3.92
CA ILE A 32 -5.05 3.94 3.11
C ILE A 32 -5.06 4.67 1.78
N PHE A 33 -4.83 6.00 1.79
CA PHE A 33 -4.73 6.80 0.58
C PHE A 33 -3.62 6.30 -0.35
N ILE A 34 -2.48 5.88 0.20
CA ILE A 34 -1.40 5.27 -0.58
C ILE A 34 -1.85 3.93 -1.17
N GLY A 35 -2.50 3.07 -0.38
CA GLY A 35 -3.07 1.82 -0.89
C GLY A 35 -4.07 2.04 -2.03
N LEU A 36 -4.94 3.04 -1.90
CA LEU A 36 -5.86 3.44 -2.96
C LEU A 36 -5.13 3.96 -4.20
N SER A 37 -4.11 4.79 -4.01
CA SER A 37 -3.27 5.31 -5.10
C SER A 37 -2.59 4.17 -5.88
N LEU A 38 -2.11 3.13 -5.19
CA LEU A 38 -1.54 1.94 -5.81
C LEU A 38 -2.57 1.15 -6.63
N ILE A 39 -3.79 0.98 -6.10
CA ILE A 39 -4.88 0.32 -6.83
C ILE A 39 -5.24 1.10 -8.09
N LEU A 40 -5.39 2.43 -7.99
CA LEU A 40 -5.72 3.27 -9.15
C LEU A 40 -4.61 3.22 -10.20
N SER A 41 -3.34 3.25 -9.78
CA SER A 41 -2.19 3.10 -10.68
C SER A 41 -2.17 1.73 -11.37
N GLY A 42 -2.40 0.64 -10.62
CA GLY A 42 -2.47 -0.71 -11.17
C GLY A 42 -3.66 -0.89 -12.12
N ALA A 43 -4.83 -0.37 -11.77
CA ALA A 43 -6.01 -0.38 -12.63
C ALA A 43 -5.78 0.41 -13.93
N PHE A 44 -5.11 1.54 -13.85
CA PHE A 44 -4.70 2.31 -15.03
C PHE A 44 -3.71 1.53 -15.91
N ALA A 45 -2.73 0.84 -15.32
CA ALA A 45 -1.81 -0.02 -16.06
C ALA A 45 -2.54 -1.18 -16.76
N LEU A 46 -3.52 -1.81 -16.10
CA LEU A 46 -4.38 -2.83 -16.72
C LEU A 46 -5.22 -2.24 -17.86
N PHE A 47 -5.81 -1.06 -17.67
CA PHE A 47 -6.58 -0.37 -18.70
C PHE A 47 -5.74 -0.10 -19.95
N LEU A 48 -4.53 0.44 -19.81
CA LEU A 48 -3.62 0.67 -20.94
C LEU A 48 -3.22 -0.64 -21.64
N SER A 49 -3.03 -1.72 -20.87
CA SER A 49 -2.70 -3.05 -21.40
C SER A 49 -3.83 -3.64 -22.24
N ILE A 50 -5.08 -3.52 -21.77
CA ILE A 50 -6.27 -4.00 -22.47
C ILE A 50 -6.47 -3.26 -23.79
N ASN A 51 -6.18 -1.97 -23.83
CA ASN A 51 -6.26 -1.15 -25.05
C ASN A 51 -5.08 -1.40 -26.01
N GLN A 52 -4.13 -2.29 -25.67
CA GLN A 52 -2.91 -2.60 -26.45
C GLN A 52 -2.11 -1.35 -26.85
N GLN A 53 -2.18 -0.29 -26.04
CA GLN A 53 -1.44 0.94 -26.29
C GLN A 53 -0.04 0.80 -25.71
N PHE A 54 0.97 0.89 -26.58
CA PHE A 54 2.34 1.11 -26.13
C PHE A 54 2.44 2.48 -25.47
N LEU A 55 3.22 2.59 -24.39
CA LEU A 55 3.51 3.91 -23.85
C LEU A 55 4.40 4.65 -24.86
N PRO A 56 4.23 5.98 -25.02
CA PRO A 56 5.12 6.77 -25.86
C PRO A 56 6.60 6.59 -25.49
N HIS A 57 6.88 6.35 -24.21
CA HIS A 57 8.23 6.07 -23.70
C HIS A 57 8.80 4.74 -24.24
N ASP A 58 7.97 3.69 -24.40
CA ASP A 58 8.42 2.39 -24.92
C ASP A 58 8.85 2.52 -26.38
N VAL A 59 8.08 3.27 -27.18
CA VAL A 59 8.37 3.50 -28.61
C VAL A 59 9.59 4.41 -28.80
N GLN A 60 9.72 5.44 -27.97
CA GLN A 60 10.90 6.32 -28.00
C GLN A 60 12.19 5.59 -27.61
N PHE A 61 12.11 4.68 -26.63
CA PHE A 61 13.27 3.91 -26.18
C PHE A 61 13.66 2.79 -27.16
N LEU A 62 12.67 2.05 -27.69
CA LEU A 62 12.91 0.98 -28.65
C LEU A 62 13.19 1.48 -30.07
N GLY A 63 12.78 2.72 -30.40
CA GLY A 63 12.92 3.29 -31.73
C GLY A 63 12.08 2.57 -32.81
N MET A 64 11.16 1.69 -32.41
CA MET A 64 10.35 0.85 -33.29
C MET A 64 8.90 0.85 -32.82
N THR A 65 7.96 0.81 -33.77
CA THR A 65 6.53 0.66 -33.46
C THR A 65 6.19 -0.78 -33.09
N ALA A 66 5.03 -0.96 -32.45
CA ALA A 66 4.45 -2.27 -32.15
C ALA A 66 4.47 -3.23 -33.35
N GLU A 67 4.05 -2.73 -34.51
CA GLU A 67 3.91 -3.48 -35.77
C GLU A 67 5.27 -3.92 -36.31
N GLN A 68 6.27 -3.02 -36.25
CA GLN A 68 7.65 -3.32 -36.65
C GLN A 68 8.27 -4.38 -35.72
N LEU A 69 8.03 -4.29 -34.43
CA LEU A 69 8.51 -5.26 -33.44
C LEU A 69 7.77 -6.61 -33.55
N CYS A 70 6.49 -6.59 -33.94
CA CYS A 70 5.70 -7.79 -34.21
C CYS A 70 6.28 -8.60 -35.38
N GLY A 71 6.78 -7.90 -36.41
CA GLY A 71 7.50 -8.50 -37.54
C GLY A 71 8.79 -9.22 -37.13
N ILE A 72 9.33 -8.92 -35.95
CA ILE A 72 10.48 -9.61 -35.38
C ILE A 72 9.99 -10.69 -34.42
N ASN A 73 10.34 -11.95 -34.68
CA ASN A 73 10.08 -13.07 -33.77
C ASN A 73 8.58 -13.32 -33.47
N ASN A 74 7.72 -13.12 -34.48
CA ASN A 74 6.28 -13.43 -34.44
C ASN A 74 5.56 -12.84 -33.22
N CYS A 75 5.81 -11.56 -32.92
CA CYS A 75 5.12 -10.81 -31.87
C CYS A 75 5.30 -11.34 -30.43
N ARG A 76 6.18 -12.33 -30.20
CA ARG A 76 6.38 -12.93 -28.88
C ARG A 76 6.89 -11.92 -27.84
N VAL A 77 7.74 -10.99 -28.28
CA VAL A 77 8.28 -9.90 -27.44
C VAL A 77 7.17 -8.93 -27.03
N VAL A 78 6.32 -8.55 -27.99
CA VAL A 78 5.16 -7.67 -27.74
C VAL A 78 4.23 -8.28 -26.70
N HIS A 79 3.89 -9.57 -26.84
CA HIS A 79 3.07 -10.28 -25.86
C HIS A 79 3.72 -10.36 -24.48
N PHE A 80 5.03 -10.59 -24.41
CA PHE A 80 5.76 -10.58 -23.15
C PHE A 80 5.70 -9.21 -22.45
N MET A 81 5.88 -8.11 -23.19
CA MET A 81 5.79 -6.76 -22.65
C MET A 81 4.39 -6.43 -22.09
N PHE A 82 3.33 -6.80 -22.81
CA PHE A 82 1.96 -6.61 -22.32
C PHE A 82 1.67 -7.49 -21.10
N HIS A 83 2.12 -8.76 -21.10
CA HIS A 83 1.96 -9.65 -19.97
C HIS A 83 2.68 -9.12 -18.72
N ASP A 84 3.91 -8.61 -18.87
CA ASP A 84 4.68 -8.01 -17.79
C ASP A 84 3.94 -6.81 -17.18
N ARG A 85 3.40 -5.91 -18.02
CA ARG A 85 2.58 -4.77 -17.55
C ARG A 85 1.31 -5.22 -16.82
N VAL A 86 0.64 -6.26 -17.31
CA VAL A 86 -0.55 -6.83 -16.64
C VAL A 86 -0.19 -7.43 -15.29
N ALA A 87 0.89 -8.21 -15.22
CA ALA A 87 1.39 -8.80 -13.99
C ALA A 87 1.77 -7.73 -12.96
N PHE A 88 2.47 -6.68 -13.40
CA PHE A 88 2.83 -5.54 -12.56
C PHE A 88 1.60 -4.77 -12.05
N GLY A 89 0.64 -4.47 -12.94
CA GLY A 89 -0.61 -3.81 -12.55
C GLY A 89 -1.44 -4.62 -11.54
N GLY A 90 -1.50 -5.94 -11.72
CA GLY A 90 -2.11 -6.86 -10.76
C GLY A 90 -1.42 -6.85 -9.40
N ALA A 91 -0.08 -6.86 -9.37
CA ALA A 91 0.70 -6.78 -8.14
C ALA A 91 0.45 -5.47 -7.39
N LEU A 92 0.37 -4.32 -8.08
CA LEU A 92 0.05 -3.03 -7.46
C LEU A 92 -1.34 -3.03 -6.81
N ILE A 93 -2.35 -3.60 -7.48
CA ILE A 93 -3.71 -3.72 -6.93
C ILE A 93 -3.69 -4.60 -5.67
N SER A 94 -3.01 -5.76 -5.72
CA SER A 94 -2.90 -6.66 -4.57
C SER A 94 -2.20 -5.99 -3.38
N ILE A 95 -1.08 -5.31 -3.60
CA ILE A 95 -0.35 -4.58 -2.55
C ILE A 95 -1.23 -3.46 -1.98
N GLY A 96 -1.92 -2.70 -2.83
CA GLY A 96 -2.79 -1.62 -2.38
C GLY A 96 -3.97 -2.12 -1.54
N ALA A 97 -4.58 -3.25 -1.93
CA ALA A 97 -5.61 -3.90 -1.14
C ALA A 97 -5.08 -4.40 0.22
N LEU A 98 -3.89 -5.02 0.22
CA LEU A 98 -3.21 -5.43 1.45
C LEU A 98 -2.87 -4.25 2.35
N TYR A 99 -2.44 -3.11 1.80
CA TYR A 99 -2.15 -1.90 2.57
C TYR A 99 -3.41 -1.37 3.26
N MET A 100 -4.54 -1.29 2.55
CA MET A 100 -5.81 -0.87 3.17
C MET A 100 -6.24 -1.85 4.27
N TRP A 101 -6.14 -3.15 4.02
CA TRP A 101 -6.45 -4.17 5.03
C TRP A 101 -5.53 -4.07 6.27
N LEU A 102 -4.22 -3.94 6.07
CA LEU A 102 -3.24 -3.77 7.15
C LEU A 102 -3.54 -2.52 7.99
N ALA A 103 -3.88 -1.40 7.33
CA ALA A 103 -4.22 -0.16 7.99
C ALA A 103 -5.53 -0.26 8.78
N GLU A 104 -6.53 -1.00 8.28
CA GLU A 104 -7.85 -1.12 8.91
C GLU A 104 -7.93 -2.11 10.07
N PHE A 105 -7.24 -3.24 9.95
CA PHE A 105 -7.38 -4.34 10.91
C PHE A 105 -6.20 -4.37 11.90
N PRO A 106 -5.00 -4.88 11.55
CA PRO A 106 -3.95 -5.07 12.55
C PRO A 106 -3.33 -3.76 13.04
N LEU A 107 -3.17 -2.74 12.19
CA LEU A 107 -2.59 -1.46 12.61
C LEU A 107 -3.53 -0.69 13.54
N ARG A 108 -4.85 -0.79 13.34
CA ARG A 108 -5.86 -0.22 14.25
C ARG A 108 -5.81 -0.86 15.63
N LEU A 109 -5.49 -2.15 15.69
CA LEU A 109 -5.30 -2.91 16.93
C LEU A 109 -3.90 -2.69 17.56
N GLY A 110 -3.10 -1.78 17.01
CA GLY A 110 -1.75 -1.48 17.52
C GLY A 110 -0.73 -2.60 17.34
N GLN A 111 -0.99 -3.54 16.41
CA GLN A 111 -0.12 -4.68 16.17
C GLN A 111 1.18 -4.25 15.49
N ALA A 112 2.31 -4.36 16.19
CA ALA A 112 3.62 -3.90 15.71
C ALA A 112 4.10 -4.60 14.42
N TRP A 113 3.71 -5.85 14.18
CA TRP A 113 4.11 -6.58 12.97
C TRP A 113 3.57 -5.93 11.69
N ALA A 114 2.36 -5.37 11.73
CA ALA A 114 1.76 -4.72 10.56
C ALA A 114 2.53 -3.45 10.18
N TRP A 115 2.94 -2.69 11.20
CA TRP A 115 3.80 -1.52 10.98
C TRP A 115 5.16 -1.91 10.40
N TRP A 116 5.80 -2.97 10.90
CA TRP A 116 7.04 -3.47 10.31
C TRP A 116 6.85 -3.99 8.88
N LEU A 117 5.71 -4.61 8.57
CA LEU A 117 5.41 -5.06 7.22
C LEU A 117 5.35 -3.86 6.26
N PHE A 118 4.70 -2.75 6.65
CA PHE A 118 4.76 -1.49 5.90
C PHE A 118 6.19 -0.97 5.73
N VAL A 119 7.01 -0.98 6.78
CA VAL A 119 8.42 -0.54 6.67
C VAL A 119 9.17 -1.37 5.62
N LEU A 120 9.09 -2.70 5.73
CA LEU A 120 9.83 -3.61 4.86
C LEU A 120 9.35 -3.48 3.41
N SER A 121 8.03 -3.46 3.19
CA SER A 121 7.45 -3.32 1.85
C SER A 121 7.72 -1.94 1.25
N GLY A 122 7.69 -0.89 2.07
CA GLY A 122 8.02 0.47 1.66
C GLY A 122 9.49 0.58 1.23
N VAL A 123 10.41 0.06 2.05
CA VAL A 123 11.84 0.04 1.72
C VAL A 123 12.10 -0.74 0.43
N SER A 124 11.49 -1.92 0.26
CA SER A 124 11.66 -2.68 -0.98
C SER A 124 11.06 -1.99 -2.20
N GLY A 125 9.87 -1.39 -2.05
CA GLY A 125 9.15 -0.73 -3.15
C GLY A 125 9.84 0.55 -3.60
N PHE A 126 10.06 1.49 -2.68
CA PHE A 126 10.75 2.75 -2.99
C PHE A 126 12.23 2.52 -3.33
N GLY A 127 12.89 1.55 -2.71
CA GLY A 127 14.26 1.17 -3.04
C GLY A 127 14.41 0.64 -4.47
N SER A 128 13.44 -0.17 -4.94
CA SER A 128 13.40 -0.63 -6.34
C SER A 128 13.24 0.55 -7.31
N PHE A 129 12.41 1.54 -6.97
CA PHE A 129 12.28 2.76 -7.77
C PHE A 129 13.57 3.59 -7.79
N LEU A 130 14.25 3.71 -6.65
CA LEU A 130 15.53 4.42 -6.56
C LEU A 130 16.64 3.73 -7.38
N ALA A 131 16.58 2.42 -7.58
CA ALA A 131 17.52 1.73 -8.46
C ALA A 131 17.43 2.22 -9.91
N TYR A 132 16.23 2.60 -10.40
CA TYR A 132 16.04 3.12 -11.75
C TYR A 132 16.71 4.50 -11.98
N LEU A 133 16.86 5.33 -10.93
CA LEU A 133 17.67 6.57 -10.99
C LEU A 133 19.11 6.27 -11.43
N GLY A 134 19.68 5.17 -10.94
CA GLY A 134 21.06 4.77 -11.24
C GLY A 134 21.29 4.38 -12.70
N TYR A 135 20.24 3.93 -13.40
CA TYR A 135 20.32 3.50 -14.81
C TYR A 135 19.93 4.60 -15.81
N GLY A 136 19.53 5.79 -15.34
CA GLY A 136 19.04 6.87 -16.21
C GLY A 136 17.66 6.59 -16.83
N TYR A 137 16.94 5.57 -16.35
CA TYR A 137 15.63 5.16 -16.84
C TYR A 137 14.53 5.66 -15.90
N LEU A 138 14.48 6.99 -15.69
CA LEU A 138 13.39 7.61 -14.97
C LEU A 138 12.45 8.33 -15.93
N ASP A 139 11.24 7.82 -16.03
CA ASP A 139 10.13 8.55 -16.61
C ASP A 139 9.61 9.63 -15.62
N THR A 140 9.29 10.80 -16.16
CA THR A 140 8.86 11.98 -15.39
C THR A 140 7.64 11.69 -14.51
N TRP A 141 6.67 10.91 -14.99
CA TRP A 141 5.45 10.62 -14.23
C TRP A 141 5.71 9.73 -13.02
N HIS A 142 6.59 8.74 -13.18
CA HIS A 142 6.98 7.85 -12.10
C HIS A 142 7.82 8.57 -11.04
N GLY A 143 8.69 9.48 -11.46
CA GLY A 143 9.45 10.36 -10.58
C GLY A 143 8.54 11.25 -9.74
N VAL A 144 7.57 11.92 -10.37
CA VAL A 144 6.58 12.77 -9.68
C VAL A 144 5.73 11.95 -8.71
N GLY A 145 5.23 10.79 -9.13
CA GLY A 145 4.47 9.89 -8.27
C GLY A 145 5.26 9.46 -7.03
N THR A 146 6.54 9.12 -7.20
CA THR A 146 7.44 8.75 -6.10
C THR A 146 7.69 9.93 -5.17
N LEU A 147 7.95 11.13 -5.71
CA LEU A 147 8.18 12.34 -4.93
C LEU A 147 6.97 12.76 -4.10
N LEU A 148 5.75 12.45 -4.55
CA LEU A 148 4.51 12.71 -3.81
C LEU A 148 4.20 11.61 -2.79
N LEU A 149 4.31 10.33 -3.20
CA LEU A 149 3.92 9.20 -2.37
C LEU A 149 4.93 8.91 -1.25
N LEU A 150 6.23 9.09 -1.49
CA LEU A 150 7.28 8.82 -0.50
C LEU A 150 7.15 9.67 0.78
N PRO A 151 7.07 11.01 0.73
CA PRO A 151 6.91 11.81 1.95
C PRO A 151 5.57 11.51 2.64
N LEU A 152 4.51 11.26 1.88
CA LEU A 152 3.22 10.87 2.42
C LEU A 152 3.29 9.53 3.17
N PHE A 153 4.02 8.57 2.61
CA PHE A 153 4.27 7.26 3.21
C PHE A 153 5.06 7.39 4.50
N ILE A 154 6.17 8.13 4.48
CA ILE A 154 7.00 8.37 5.66
C ILE A 154 6.19 9.05 6.76
N PHE A 155 5.38 10.06 6.41
CA PHE A 155 4.56 10.79 7.38
C PHE A 155 3.45 9.90 7.98
N GLY A 156 2.75 9.11 7.15
CA GLY A 156 1.75 8.14 7.62
C GLY A 156 2.35 7.07 8.53
N LEU A 157 3.55 6.59 8.19
CA LEU A 157 4.27 5.60 8.99
C LEU A 157 4.78 6.17 10.32
N ALA A 158 5.30 7.41 10.30
CA ALA A 158 5.77 8.10 11.50
C ALA A 158 4.61 8.38 12.47
N ARG A 159 3.46 8.82 11.95
CA ARG A 159 2.25 9.06 12.76
C ARG A 159 1.66 7.77 13.31
N SER A 160 1.51 6.73 12.49
CA SER A 160 0.96 5.45 12.95
C SER A 160 1.83 4.73 13.99
N ARG A 161 3.10 5.13 14.18
CA ARG A 161 3.96 4.60 15.23
C ARG A 161 3.43 4.85 16.64
N SER A 162 2.67 5.93 16.87
CA SER A 162 2.06 6.22 18.17
C SER A 162 0.93 5.24 18.54
N LEU A 163 0.40 4.50 17.57
CA LEU A 163 -0.67 3.51 17.79
C LEU A 163 -0.14 2.16 18.29
N LEU A 164 1.18 1.92 18.23
CA LEU A 164 1.73 0.60 18.46
C LEU A 164 1.73 0.24 19.94
N LEU A 165 1.21 -0.94 20.24
CA LEU A 165 1.30 -1.52 21.57
C LEU A 165 2.72 -2.10 21.78
N PRO A 166 3.35 -1.86 22.94
CA PRO A 166 4.59 -2.53 23.28
C PRO A 166 4.40 -4.05 23.34
N PRO A 167 5.41 -4.86 22.94
CA PRO A 167 6.74 -4.47 22.50
C PRO A 167 6.84 -4.21 20.97
N THR A 168 7.56 -3.16 20.58
CA THR A 168 7.69 -2.70 19.18
C THR A 168 8.96 -3.17 18.45
N GLY A 169 9.75 -4.06 19.05
CA GLY A 169 11.06 -4.48 18.53
C GLY A 169 11.01 -5.48 17.37
N LEU A 170 12.08 -5.50 16.56
CA LEU A 170 12.27 -6.40 15.41
C LEU A 170 12.07 -7.89 15.71
N ARG A 171 12.37 -8.32 16.96
CA ARG A 171 12.21 -9.71 17.39
C ARG A 171 10.77 -10.23 17.34
N PHE A 172 9.78 -9.34 17.25
CA PHE A 172 8.37 -9.72 17.17
C PHE A 172 7.91 -10.13 15.76
N LEU A 173 8.68 -9.79 14.71
CA LEU A 173 8.42 -10.32 13.35
C LEU A 173 8.50 -11.84 13.29
N VAL A 174 9.27 -12.44 14.21
CA VAL A 174 9.52 -13.88 14.26
C VAL A 174 8.67 -14.56 15.34
N ARG A 175 7.87 -13.81 16.11
CA ARG A 175 6.96 -14.40 17.11
C ARG A 175 5.61 -14.72 16.46
N PRO A 176 5.17 -15.98 16.48
CA PRO A 176 3.83 -16.33 15.99
C PRO A 176 2.78 -15.56 16.79
N GLY A 177 1.83 -14.93 16.09
CA GLY A 177 0.70 -14.23 16.72
C GLY A 177 -0.31 -15.17 17.39
N ILE A 178 -0.24 -16.46 17.08
CA ILE A 178 -1.05 -17.53 17.67
C ILE A 178 -0.09 -18.59 18.19
N ASN A 179 -0.13 -18.86 19.50
CA ASN A 179 0.45 -20.08 20.04
C ASN A 179 -0.48 -21.23 19.65
N VAL A 180 -0.10 -21.98 18.62
CA VAL A 180 -0.80 -23.22 18.29
C VAL A 180 -0.39 -24.25 19.34
N SER A 181 -1.24 -24.47 20.35
CA SER A 181 -1.07 -25.56 21.31
C SER A 181 -1.47 -26.86 20.62
N TRP A 182 -0.51 -27.51 19.97
CA TRP A 182 -0.70 -28.81 19.32
C TRP A 182 -1.02 -29.94 20.31
N ASP A 183 -0.93 -29.67 21.61
CA ASP A 183 -1.07 -30.65 22.69
C ASP A 183 -2.51 -30.79 23.23
N GLN A 184 -3.53 -30.23 22.57
CA GLN A 184 -4.91 -30.52 22.94
C GLN A 184 -5.34 -31.81 22.24
N PRO A 185 -5.52 -32.94 22.97
CA PRO A 185 -6.15 -34.10 22.38
C PRO A 185 -7.51 -33.66 21.84
N MET A 186 -7.85 -34.15 20.64
CA MET A 186 -9.16 -33.97 20.03
C MET A 186 -10.20 -34.64 20.94
N GLU A 187 -10.67 -33.91 21.93
CA GLU A 187 -11.83 -34.30 22.72
C GLU A 187 -13.02 -34.13 21.77
N LEU A 188 -13.37 -35.22 21.11
CA LEU A 188 -14.61 -35.34 20.37
C LEU A 188 -15.72 -35.13 21.41
N ASP A 189 -16.25 -33.91 21.44
CA ASP A 189 -17.41 -33.53 22.22
C ASP A 189 -18.59 -34.39 21.71
N GLU A 190 -18.72 -35.63 22.22
CA GLU A 190 -19.87 -36.48 21.94
C GLU A 190 -21.09 -35.79 22.57
N PRO A 191 -22.04 -35.27 21.78
CA PRO A 191 -23.22 -34.65 22.34
C PRO A 191 -24.01 -35.76 23.06
N SER A 192 -24.14 -35.65 24.38
CA SER A 192 -24.91 -36.57 25.23
C SER A 192 -26.43 -36.42 25.02
N CYS A 193 -26.89 -36.59 23.77
CA CYS A 193 -28.28 -36.44 23.35
C CYS A 193 -29.00 -37.80 23.27
N TRP A 194 -28.90 -38.63 24.31
CA TRP A 194 -29.82 -39.77 24.44
C TRP A 194 -30.27 -39.98 25.89
N PRO A 195 -31.58 -39.87 26.18
CA PRO A 195 -32.11 -40.32 27.47
C PRO A 195 -32.06 -41.85 27.50
N ARG A 196 -31.41 -42.39 28.55
CA ARG A 196 -31.43 -43.83 28.87
C ARG A 196 -32.80 -44.23 29.45
N PRO A 197 -33.21 -45.51 29.25
CA PRO A 197 -34.61 -45.97 29.33
C PRO A 197 -35.24 -45.84 30.72
#